data_AF-D4M5F4-F1
#
_entry.id   AF-D4M5F4-F1
#
_cell.length_a   1.000
_cell.length_b   1.000
_cell.length_c   1.000
_cell.angle_alpha   90.00
_cell.angle_beta   90.00
_cell.angle_gamma   90.00
#
_symmetry.space_group_name_H-M   'P 1'
#
loop_
_entity.id
_entity.type
_entity.pdbx_description
1 polymer ?
#
loop_
_entity_poly.entity_id
_entity_poly.type
_entity_poly.pdbx_seq_one_letter_code
_entity_poly.pdbx_strand_id
1 'polypeptide(L)'
;MTTYRTKTYIAGDWDHDEDAVNKLHQWNDSNHWSLTFTDAHELTQANDSSLNCSIKASLKKRMDASKRFVLIVGDSTKTVTAGSCVWCGSYNSHTYACSKGHSVDYKSYIKYECDKAVEAEIKIIVLYKAATVKKIKMSRGG
;
A
#
# COMPACT_ATOMS: atom_id res chain seq x y z
N MET A 1 0.18 9.30 -25.09
CA MET A 1 -0.66 10.06 -24.14
C MET A 1 0.07 10.05 -22.81
N THR A 2 0.61 11.18 -22.36
CA THR A 2 1.30 11.24 -21.07
C THR A 2 0.25 11.14 -19.97
N THR A 3 0.17 10.01 -19.27
CA THR A 3 -0.71 9.87 -18.11
C THR A 3 -0.18 10.80 -17.02
N TYR A 4 -0.84 11.94 -16.81
CA TYR A 4 -0.46 12.89 -15.78
C TYR A 4 -0.73 12.29 -14.40
N ARG A 5 0.33 11.78 -13.77
CA ARG A 5 0.31 11.33 -12.38
C ARG A 5 0.26 12.56 -11.48
N THR A 6 -0.85 12.77 -10.77
CA THR A 6 -1.03 13.95 -9.90
C THR A 6 -1.17 13.59 -8.43
N LYS A 7 -1.54 12.33 -8.14
CA LYS A 7 -1.91 11.88 -6.80
C LYS A 7 -0.71 11.48 -5.94
N THR A 8 -0.94 11.41 -4.65
CA THR A 8 -0.04 10.81 -3.67
C THR A 8 -0.70 9.56 -3.14
N TYR A 9 0.00 8.43 -3.25
CA TYR A 9 -0.44 7.16 -2.70
C TYR A 9 0.10 7.03 -1.28
N ILE A 10 -0.78 6.83 -0.29
CA ILE A 10 -0.38 6.59 1.11
C ILE A 10 -0.57 5.11 1.42
N ALA A 11 0.51 4.42 1.77
CA ALA A 11 0.50 3.03 2.21
C ALA A 11 0.92 2.94 3.67
N GLY A 12 0.28 2.05 4.43
CA GLY A 12 0.56 1.83 5.84
C GLY A 12 -0.27 0.67 6.38
N ASP A 13 0.01 0.27 7.61
CA ASP A 13 -0.85 -0.65 8.34
C ASP A 13 -2.04 0.15 8.88
N TRP A 14 -3.14 0.23 8.13
CA TRP A 14 -4.29 1.07 8.49
C TRP A 14 -4.87 0.74 9.87
N ASP A 15 -4.77 -0.51 10.33
CA ASP A 15 -5.29 -0.90 11.65
C ASP A 15 -4.46 -0.30 12.81
N HIS A 16 -3.15 -0.07 12.58
CA HIS A 16 -2.21 0.35 13.61
C HIS A 16 -1.65 1.77 13.40
N ASP A 17 -1.67 2.28 12.18
CA ASP A 17 -1.03 3.53 11.74
C ASP A 17 -2.04 4.59 11.25
N GLU A 18 -3.35 4.38 11.49
CA GLU A 18 -4.41 5.30 11.07
C GLU A 18 -4.20 6.74 11.55
N ASP A 19 -3.72 6.91 12.78
CA ASP A 19 -3.42 8.21 13.37
C ASP A 19 -2.34 8.99 12.59
N ALA A 20 -1.34 8.30 12.05
CA ALA A 20 -0.31 8.89 11.22
C ALA A 20 -0.87 9.32 9.85
N VAL A 21 -1.76 8.51 9.25
CA VAL A 21 -2.48 8.87 8.03
C VAL A 21 -3.36 10.10 8.28
N ASN A 22 -4.17 10.06 9.33
CA ASN A 22 -5.05 11.16 9.74
C ASN A 22 -4.26 12.45 10.01
N LYS A 23 -3.05 12.35 10.59
CA LYS A 23 -2.17 13.49 10.79
C LYS A 23 -1.68 14.10 9.48
N LEU A 24 -1.35 13.28 8.48
CA LEU A 24 -0.97 13.76 7.14
C LEU A 24 -2.11 14.53 6.47
N HIS A 25 -3.35 14.04 6.57
CA HIS A 25 -4.52 14.77 6.08
C HIS A 25 -4.73 16.09 6.82
N GLN A 26 -4.62 16.11 8.16
CA GLN A 26 -4.71 17.34 8.94
C GLN A 26 -3.67 18.39 8.53
N TRP A 27 -2.42 17.97 8.24
CA TRP A 27 -1.39 18.89 7.77
C TRP A 27 -1.64 19.36 6.34
N ASN A 28 -2.22 18.52 5.49
CA ASN A 28 -2.59 18.85 4.12
C ASN A 28 -3.70 19.89 4.03
N ASP A 29 -4.66 19.81 4.96
CA ASP A 29 -5.83 20.69 5.00
C ASP A 29 -5.56 21.98 5.79
N SER A 30 -4.40 22.07 6.44
CA SER A 30 -3.99 23.21 7.24
C SER A 30 -3.22 24.26 6.43
N ASN A 31 -3.52 25.54 6.66
CA ASN A 31 -2.75 26.65 6.10
C ASN A 31 -1.40 26.90 6.81
N HIS A 32 -1.06 26.11 7.84
CA HIS A 32 0.17 26.28 8.62
C HIS A 32 1.38 25.60 7.98
N TRP A 33 1.18 24.72 7.00
CA TRP A 33 2.24 23.93 6.37
C TRP A 33 2.22 24.10 4.87
N SER A 34 3.39 24.19 4.24
CA SER A 34 3.50 24.16 2.77
C SER A 34 3.41 22.72 2.22
N LEU A 35 2.40 21.97 2.69
CA LEU A 35 2.11 20.60 2.28
C LEU A 35 0.78 20.60 1.51
N THR A 36 0.81 20.13 0.27
CA THR A 36 -0.40 19.94 -0.53
C THR A 36 -0.26 18.68 -1.39
N PHE A 37 -1.20 17.76 -1.23
CA PHE A 37 -1.34 16.55 -2.02
C PHE A 37 -2.82 16.19 -2.20
N THR A 38 -3.09 15.37 -3.21
CA THR A 38 -4.39 14.73 -3.38
C THR A 38 -4.21 13.24 -3.21
N ASP A 39 -4.97 12.63 -2.29
CA ASP A 39 -4.85 11.21 -2.00
C ASP A 39 -5.37 10.36 -3.18
N ALA A 40 -4.64 9.30 -3.51
CA ALA A 40 -5.06 8.31 -4.49
C ALA A 40 -6.23 7.44 -3.98
N HIS A 41 -6.44 7.33 -2.66
CA HIS A 41 -7.51 6.55 -2.05
C HIS A 41 -8.90 7.13 -2.31
N GLU A 42 -9.00 8.42 -2.63
CA GLU A 42 -10.25 9.07 -3.04
C GLU A 42 -10.74 8.64 -4.43
N LEU A 43 -9.89 8.04 -5.27
CA LEU A 43 -10.23 7.70 -6.66
C LEU A 43 -11.18 6.51 -6.80
N THR A 44 -11.19 5.60 -5.84
CA THR A 44 -11.96 4.36 -5.93
C THR A 44 -12.48 3.96 -4.56
N GLN A 45 -13.78 3.81 -4.43
CA GLN A 45 -14.37 3.17 -3.25
C GLN A 45 -14.08 1.66 -3.30
N ALA A 46 -13.58 1.10 -2.20
CA ALA A 46 -13.43 -0.34 -2.05
C ALA A 46 -14.79 -0.92 -1.61
N ASN A 47 -15.28 -1.93 -2.31
CA ASN A 47 -16.46 -2.69 -1.87
C ASN A 47 -16.02 -3.90 -1.03
N ASP A 48 -16.70 -4.12 0.08
CA ASP A 48 -16.32 -5.01 1.19
C ASP A 48 -16.36 -6.53 0.83
N SER A 49 -16.94 -6.89 -0.32
CA SER A 49 -17.02 -8.29 -0.80
C SER A 49 -15.92 -8.68 -1.79
N SER A 50 -14.86 -7.87 -1.91
CA SER A 50 -13.86 -8.03 -2.95
C SER A 50 -12.80 -9.07 -2.61
N LEU A 51 -12.44 -9.90 -3.61
CA LEU A 51 -11.32 -10.83 -3.50
C LEU A 51 -10.00 -10.06 -3.38
N ASN A 52 -9.02 -10.63 -2.66
CA ASN A 52 -7.69 -10.01 -2.50
C ASN A 52 -7.03 -9.63 -3.84
N CYS A 53 -7.21 -10.43 -4.89
CA CYS A 53 -6.72 -10.12 -6.23
C CYS A 53 -7.44 -8.91 -6.86
N SER A 54 -8.75 -8.79 -6.67
CA SER A 54 -9.54 -7.62 -7.11
C SER A 54 -9.14 -6.35 -6.37
N ILE A 55 -8.86 -6.47 -5.06
CA ILE A 55 -8.33 -5.36 -4.25
C ILE A 55 -6.98 -4.93 -4.81
N LYS A 56 -6.03 -5.86 -5.00
CA LYS A 56 -4.71 -5.56 -5.61
C LYS A 56 -4.83 -4.88 -6.98
N ALA A 57 -5.79 -5.29 -7.81
CA ALA A 57 -6.06 -4.62 -9.08
C ALA A 57 -6.53 -3.16 -8.88
N SER A 58 -7.35 -2.89 -7.87
CA SER A 58 -7.75 -1.52 -7.48
C SER A 58 -6.55 -0.70 -6.95
N LEU A 59 -5.70 -1.30 -6.11
CA LEU A 59 -4.47 -0.67 -5.62
C LEU A 59 -3.55 -0.29 -6.78
N LYS A 60 -3.42 -1.15 -7.79
CA LYS A 60 -2.63 -0.85 -8.99
C LYS A 60 -3.17 0.35 -9.77
N LYS A 61 -4.49 0.46 -9.95
CA LYS A 61 -5.12 1.63 -10.60
C LYS A 61 -4.80 2.94 -9.86
N ARG A 62 -4.88 2.92 -8.52
CA ARG A 62 -4.51 4.05 -7.68
C ARG A 62 -3.03 4.40 -7.78
N MET A 63 -2.16 3.39 -7.81
CA MET A 63 -0.72 3.57 -8.03
C MET A 63 -0.43 4.22 -9.39
N ASP A 64 -1.12 3.80 -10.45
CA ASP A 64 -0.93 4.33 -11.82
C ASP A 64 -1.29 5.81 -11.95
N ALA A 65 -2.16 6.34 -11.07
CA ALA A 65 -2.50 7.75 -10.99
C ALA A 65 -1.52 8.58 -10.10
N SER A 66 -0.60 7.91 -9.41
CA SER A 66 0.20 8.50 -8.34
C SER A 66 1.61 8.87 -8.77
N LYS A 67 2.03 10.11 -8.47
CA LYS A 67 3.39 10.61 -8.72
C LYS A 67 4.33 10.44 -7.54
N ARG A 68 3.77 10.19 -6.36
CA ARG A 68 4.50 9.99 -5.10
C ARG A 68 3.87 8.81 -4.37
N PHE A 69 4.72 8.03 -3.72
CA PHE A 69 4.33 6.93 -2.86
C PHE A 69 4.89 7.22 -1.45
N VAL A 70 4.00 7.37 -0.49
CA VAL A 70 4.32 7.61 0.92
C VAL A 70 4.07 6.30 1.66
N LEU A 71 5.11 5.72 2.24
CA LEU A 71 5.02 4.54 3.08
C LEU A 71 5.16 4.96 4.54
N ILE A 72 4.14 4.68 5.35
CA ILE A 72 4.20 4.76 6.80
C ILE A 72 4.68 3.42 7.34
N VAL A 73 5.73 3.46 8.15
CA VAL A 73 6.35 2.29 8.79
C VAL A 73 6.20 2.42 10.30
N GLY A 74 5.23 1.71 10.85
CA GLY A 74 5.10 1.41 12.27
C GLY A 74 5.73 0.06 12.64
N ASP A 75 5.49 -0.39 13.87
CA ASP A 75 6.10 -1.60 14.42
C ASP A 75 5.58 -2.90 13.77
N SER A 76 4.31 -2.91 13.36
CA SER A 76 3.62 -4.06 12.75
C SER A 76 3.72 -4.12 11.23
N THR A 77 4.16 -3.04 10.55
CA THR A 77 4.12 -2.93 9.08
C THR A 77 4.80 -4.09 8.36
N LYS A 78 5.90 -4.63 8.92
CA LYS A 78 6.62 -5.77 8.33
C LYS A 78 5.89 -7.10 8.49
N THR A 79 5.06 -7.25 9.53
CA THR A 79 4.36 -8.50 9.85
C THR A 79 2.96 -8.57 9.27
N VAL A 80 2.46 -7.49 8.65
CA VAL A 80 1.16 -7.49 7.97
C VAL A 80 1.14 -8.52 6.85
N THR A 81 0.23 -9.48 6.95
CA THR A 81 -0.02 -10.52 5.93
C THR A 81 -1.34 -10.30 5.18
N ALA A 82 -2.14 -9.31 5.58
CA ALA A 82 -3.40 -8.96 4.94
C ALA A 82 -3.21 -8.74 3.43
N GLY A 83 -4.08 -9.34 2.62
CA GLY A 83 -3.99 -9.32 1.14
C GLY A 83 -3.24 -10.48 0.50
N SER A 84 -2.58 -11.32 1.29
CA SER A 84 -2.04 -12.59 0.80
C SER A 84 -3.18 -13.54 0.38
N CYS A 85 -3.01 -14.27 -0.72
CA CYS A 85 -3.99 -15.25 -1.16
C CYS A 85 -4.21 -16.39 -0.15
N VAL A 86 -3.29 -16.64 0.78
CA VAL A 86 -3.49 -17.66 1.84
C VAL A 86 -4.70 -17.37 2.72
N TRP A 87 -5.10 -16.10 2.82
CA TRP A 87 -6.28 -15.66 3.57
C TRP A 87 -7.54 -15.55 2.71
N CYS A 88 -7.45 -15.92 1.42
CA CYS A 88 -8.59 -15.86 0.50
C CYS A 88 -9.38 -17.18 0.58
N GLY A 89 -10.70 -17.11 0.72
CA GLY A 89 -11.56 -18.31 0.72
C GLY A 89 -11.54 -19.10 -0.60
N SER A 90 -11.01 -18.53 -1.69
CA SER A 90 -10.81 -19.23 -2.97
C SER A 90 -9.43 -19.91 -3.09
N TYR A 91 -8.56 -19.81 -2.09
CA TYR A 91 -7.25 -20.47 -2.11
C TYR A 91 -7.35 -21.91 -1.61
N ASN A 92 -6.78 -22.84 -2.37
CA ASN A 92 -6.66 -24.24 -2.00
C ASN A 92 -5.22 -24.54 -1.58
N SER A 93 -5.02 -24.89 -0.31
CA SER A 93 -3.70 -25.21 0.26
C SER A 93 -3.13 -26.56 -0.18
N HIS A 94 -3.94 -27.48 -0.70
CA HIS A 94 -3.47 -28.78 -1.18
C HIS A 94 -2.91 -28.69 -2.61
N THR A 95 -3.55 -27.88 -3.46
CA THR A 95 -3.13 -27.69 -4.85
C THR A 95 -2.32 -26.42 -5.08
N TYR A 96 -2.18 -25.58 -4.05
CA TYR A 96 -1.53 -24.26 -4.09
C TYR A 96 -2.11 -23.34 -5.19
N ALA A 97 -3.40 -23.49 -5.49
CA ALA A 97 -4.08 -22.82 -6.58
C ALA A 97 -5.34 -22.07 -6.12
N CYS A 98 -5.77 -21.09 -6.93
CA CYS A 98 -7.05 -20.42 -6.73
C CYS A 98 -8.16 -21.23 -7.41
N SER A 99 -9.21 -21.60 -6.69
CA SER A 99 -10.38 -22.31 -7.23
C SER A 99 -11.14 -21.52 -8.29
N LYS A 100 -10.94 -20.19 -8.35
CA LYS A 100 -11.48 -19.30 -9.40
C LYS A 100 -10.57 -19.15 -10.62
N GLY A 101 -9.44 -19.88 -10.69
CA GLY A 101 -8.52 -19.87 -11.83
C GLY A 101 -7.59 -18.65 -11.91
N HIS A 102 -7.55 -17.79 -10.90
CA HIS A 102 -6.61 -16.66 -10.84
C HIS A 102 -5.21 -17.10 -10.39
N SER A 103 -4.19 -16.32 -10.77
CA SER A 103 -2.84 -16.47 -10.22
C SER A 103 -2.83 -16.22 -8.71
N VAL A 104 -2.03 -17.01 -7.99
CA VAL A 104 -1.86 -16.90 -6.53
C VAL A 104 -0.74 -15.91 -6.23
N ASP A 105 -0.99 -14.96 -5.34
CA ASP A 105 0.01 -14.01 -4.85
C ASP A 105 0.03 -14.00 -3.31
N TYR A 106 1.18 -14.40 -2.76
CA TYR A 106 1.41 -14.55 -1.33
C TYR A 106 1.76 -13.23 -0.62
N LYS A 107 1.98 -12.14 -1.36
CA LYS A 107 2.35 -10.83 -0.80
C LYS A 107 1.17 -10.20 -0.06
N SER A 108 1.44 -9.49 1.03
CA SER A 108 0.47 -8.58 1.63
C SER A 108 0.19 -7.38 0.72
N TYR A 109 -0.85 -6.60 1.03
CA TYR A 109 -1.16 -5.36 0.30
C TYR A 109 0.02 -4.40 0.31
N ILE A 110 0.60 -4.14 1.48
CA ILE A 110 1.75 -3.23 1.63
C ILE A 110 2.94 -3.69 0.77
N LYS A 111 3.26 -4.99 0.80
CA LYS A 111 4.36 -5.53 -0.01
C LYS A 111 4.06 -5.42 -1.51
N TYR A 112 2.82 -5.71 -1.92
CA TYR A 112 2.37 -5.54 -3.30
C TYR A 112 2.50 -4.07 -3.74
N GLU A 113 2.03 -3.13 -2.92
CA GLU A 113 2.10 -1.69 -3.19
C GLU A 113 3.55 -1.19 -3.31
N CYS A 114 4.45 -1.62 -2.42
CA CYS A 114 5.88 -1.30 -2.50
C CYS A 114 6.48 -1.82 -3.82
N ASP A 115 6.21 -3.07 -4.20
CA ASP A 115 6.71 -3.63 -5.45
C ASP A 115 6.19 -2.81 -6.65
N LYS A 116 4.91 -2.43 -6.64
CA LYS A 116 4.32 -1.59 -7.71
C LYS A 116 4.85 -0.17 -7.75
N ALA A 117 5.18 0.43 -6.60
CA ALA A 117 5.80 1.74 -6.56
C ALA A 117 7.22 1.71 -7.16
N VAL A 118 7.99 0.66 -6.87
CA VAL A 118 9.34 0.44 -7.43
C VAL A 118 9.26 0.15 -8.92
N GLU A 119 8.40 -0.78 -9.36
CA GLU A 119 8.18 -1.09 -10.78
C GLU A 119 7.78 0.14 -11.60
N ALA A 120 7.00 1.05 -11.00
CA ALA A 120 6.50 2.26 -11.66
C ALA A 120 7.47 3.46 -11.57
N GLU A 121 8.63 3.28 -10.94
CA GLU A 121 9.66 4.30 -10.69
C GLU A 121 9.09 5.57 -10.02
N ILE A 122 8.12 5.39 -9.12
CA ILE A 122 7.48 6.48 -8.41
C ILE A 122 8.40 6.99 -7.30
N LYS A 123 8.40 8.30 -7.04
CA LYS A 123 9.17 8.86 -5.92
C LYS A 123 8.64 8.31 -4.59
N ILE A 124 9.48 7.54 -3.90
CA ILE A 124 9.16 6.93 -2.59
C ILE A 124 9.60 7.85 -1.45
N ILE A 125 8.70 8.05 -0.49
CA ILE A 125 8.93 8.78 0.76
C ILE A 125 8.58 7.82 1.89
N VAL A 126 9.47 7.64 2.87
CA VAL A 126 9.25 6.74 4.00
C VAL A 126 9.13 7.56 5.28
N LEU A 127 8.03 7.39 5.99
CA LEU A 127 7.75 8.03 7.28
C LEU A 127 7.74 6.94 8.35
N TYR A 128 8.53 7.11 9.41
CA TYR A 128 8.57 6.16 10.51
C TYR A 128 7.69 6.64 11.65
N LYS A 129 6.70 5.84 12.03
CA LYS A 129 5.85 6.08 13.20
C LYS A 129 6.51 5.52 14.45
N ALA A 130 7.67 6.07 14.81
CA ALA A 130 8.40 5.65 16.00
C ALA A 130 9.19 6.83 16.59
N ALA A 131 9.31 6.88 17.93
CA ALA A 131 10.21 7.81 18.60
C ALA A 131 11.70 7.48 18.34
N THR A 132 11.99 6.27 17.87
CA THR A 132 13.35 5.81 17.54
C THR A 132 13.33 4.90 16.32
N VAL A 133 14.06 5.28 15.27
CA VAL A 133 14.15 4.47 14.03
C VAL A 133 15.23 3.39 14.20
N LYS A 134 14.84 2.14 14.43
CA LYS A 134 15.74 1.00 14.25
C LYS A 134 15.84 0.68 12.76
N LYS A 135 16.82 1.28 12.06
CA LYS A 135 17.20 0.85 10.70
C LYS A 135 17.81 -0.56 10.78
N ILE A 136 16.97 -1.58 10.79
CA ILE A 136 17.44 -2.95 10.54
C ILE A 136 17.70 -3.03 9.05
N LYS A 137 18.99 -3.06 8.69
CA LYS A 137 19.49 -3.24 7.33
C LYS A 137 18.78 -4.46 6.74
N MET A 138 17.86 -4.28 5.79
CA MET A 138 17.38 -5.40 4.99
C MET A 138 18.54 -5.86 4.11
N SER A 139 19.29 -6.86 4.59
CA SER A 139 20.30 -7.53 3.81
C SER A 139 19.60 -8.22 2.63
N ARG A 140 19.94 -7.80 1.41
CA ARG A 140 19.74 -8.63 0.21
C ARG A 140 20.46 -9.95 0.49
N GLY A 141 19.69 -11.04 0.61
CA GLY A 141 20.27 -12.38 0.59
C GLY A 141 21.03 -12.55 -0.71
N GLY A 142 22.27 -13.02 -0.59
CA GLY A 142 23.15 -13.35 -1.71
C GLY A 142 22.73 -14.64 -2.42
#